data_AF-A0A8T4VCP2-F1
#
_entry.id   AF-A0A8T4VCP2-F1
#
_cell.length_a   1.000
_cell.length_b   1.000
_cell.length_c   1.000
_cell.angle_alpha   90.00
_cell.angle_beta   90.00
_cell.angle_gamma   90.00
#
_symmetry.space_group_name_H-M   'P 1'
#
loop_
_entity.id
_entity.type
_entity.pdbx_description
1 polymer ?
#
loop_
_entity_poly.entity_id
_entity_poly.type
_entity_poly.pdbx_seq_one_letter_code
_entity_poly.pdbx_strand_id
1 'polypeptide(L)'
;QFYYQNKELPNNYLQIEKTHMQEVKHLANVSLGINLIFLVSLLILSKSSKLDLKKVGISLLIFSAILIISTFSFLELFTKFHLLFFNSINWLLPENSILIQTYPLSYFAKIFILIITIIACIGAILTKESLKTKVTLPNNNGTNKKKDTL
;
A
#
# COMPACT_ATOMS: atom_id res chain seq x y z
N GLN A 1 -1.96 24.21 10.70
CA GLN A 1 -0.85 23.91 11.62
C GLN A 1 -0.29 22.52 11.35
N PHE A 2 1.03 22.38 11.53
CA PHE A 2 1.77 21.13 11.42
C PHE A 2 2.25 20.70 12.80
N TYR A 3 2.16 19.40 13.08
CA TYR A 3 2.50 18.84 14.37
C TYR A 3 3.51 17.70 14.19
N TYR A 4 4.46 17.59 15.11
CA TYR A 4 5.37 16.45 15.25
C TYR A 4 5.37 16.02 16.71
N GLN A 5 5.13 14.73 16.98
CA GLN A 5 5.01 14.21 18.35
C GLN A 5 4.05 15.00 19.25
N ASN A 6 2.86 15.36 18.73
CA ASN A 6 1.85 16.19 19.42
C ASN A 6 2.32 17.59 19.85
N LYS A 7 3.44 18.08 19.31
CA LYS A 7 3.90 19.46 19.48
C LYS A 7 3.78 20.21 18.17
N GLU A 8 3.40 21.48 18.24
CA GLU A 8 3.46 22.35 17.08
C GLU A 8 4.91 22.42 16.58
N LEU A 9 5.07 22.30 15.27
CA LEU A 9 6.37 22.47 14.65
C LEU A 9 6.94 23.86 15.01
N PRO A 10 8.20 23.96 15.43
CA PRO A 10 8.81 25.24 15.79
C PRO A 10 8.69 26.22 14.62
N ASN A 11 8.46 27.51 14.91
CA ASN A 11 8.09 28.49 13.88
C ASN A 11 9.24 28.85 12.90
N ASN A 12 10.38 28.17 13.02
CA ASN A 12 11.62 28.39 12.28
C ASN A 12 11.70 27.66 10.93
N TYR A 13 10.66 26.92 10.52
CA TYR A 13 10.60 26.40 9.14
C TYR A 13 10.54 27.55 8.13
N LEU A 14 11.34 27.43 7.07
CA LEU A 14 11.31 28.27 5.90
C LEU A 14 9.95 28.19 5.21
N GLN A 15 9.58 29.25 4.50
CA GLN A 15 8.31 29.30 3.79
C GLN A 15 8.21 28.19 2.72
N ILE A 16 9.31 27.88 2.04
CA ILE A 16 9.37 26.78 1.05
C ILE A 16 9.09 25.41 1.68
N GLU A 17 9.62 25.15 2.89
CA GLU A 17 9.36 23.92 3.64
C GLU A 17 7.90 23.83 4.05
N LYS A 18 7.31 24.94 4.52
CA LYS A 18 5.89 25.01 4.89
C LYS A 18 5.00 24.71 3.68
N THR A 19 5.29 25.31 2.52
CA THR A 19 4.55 25.05 1.28
C THR A 19 4.66 23.58 0.86
N HIS A 20 5.87 23.01 0.85
CA HIS A 20 6.06 21.61 0.50
C HIS A 20 5.31 20.66 1.45
N MET A 21 5.34 20.91 2.76
CA MET A 21 4.57 20.13 3.73
C MET A 21 3.05 20.22 3.48
N GLN A 22 2.54 21.36 3.00
CA GLN A 22 1.12 21.51 2.65
C GLN A 22 0.77 20.67 1.42
N GLU A 23 1.63 20.67 0.40
CA GLU A 23 1.47 19.84 -0.81
C GLU A 23 1.47 18.35 -0.45
N VAL A 24 2.43 17.90 0.38
CA VAL A 24 2.52 16.52 0.86
C VAL A 24 1.28 16.14 1.66
N LYS A 25 0.79 17.02 2.54
CA LYS A 25 -0.45 16.79 3.30
C LYS A 25 -1.66 16.62 2.39
N HIS A 26 -1.79 17.47 1.37
CA HIS A 26 -2.86 17.37 0.39
C HIS A 26 -2.80 16.03 -0.36
N LEU A 27 -1.62 15.66 -0.87
CA LEU A 27 -1.39 14.40 -1.57
C LEU A 27 -1.71 13.18 -0.68
N ALA A 28 -1.31 13.22 0.59
CA ALA A 28 -1.61 12.16 1.55
C ALA A 28 -3.13 11.99 1.79
N ASN A 29 -3.86 13.09 1.91
CA ASN A 29 -5.32 13.06 2.08
C ASN A 29 -6.03 12.50 0.84
N VAL A 30 -5.60 12.91 -0.36
CA VAL A 30 -6.14 12.38 -1.63
C VAL A 30 -5.85 10.88 -1.74
N SER A 31 -4.62 10.46 -1.43
CA SER A 31 -4.22 9.05 -1.41
C SER A 31 -5.07 8.24 -0.42
N LEU A 32 -5.33 8.77 0.78
CA LEU A 32 -6.18 8.12 1.76
C LEU A 32 -7.61 7.93 1.21
N GLY A 33 -8.19 8.96 0.59
CA GLY A 33 -9.51 8.87 -0.04
C GLY A 33 -9.58 7.78 -1.12
N ILE A 34 -8.58 7.75 -2.01
CA ILE A 34 -8.48 6.71 -3.06
C ILE A 34 -8.37 5.31 -2.44
N ASN A 35 -7.51 5.13 -1.44
CA ASN A 35 -7.33 3.84 -0.77
C ASN A 35 -8.60 3.37 -0.06
N LEU A 36 -9.37 4.27 0.55
CA LEU A 36 -10.66 3.94 1.15
C LEU A 36 -11.68 3.47 0.10
N ILE A 37 -11.73 4.13 -1.07
CA ILE A 37 -12.60 3.72 -2.18
C ILE A 37 -12.21 2.32 -2.69
N PHE A 38 -10.91 2.06 -2.86
CA PHE A 38 -10.41 0.73 -3.23
C PHE A 38 -10.77 -0.34 -2.19
N LEU A 39 -10.61 -0.02 -0.90
CA LEU A 39 -10.95 -0.94 0.19
C LEU A 39 -12.45 -1.28 0.20
N VAL A 40 -13.32 -0.26 0.12
CA VAL A 40 -14.78 -0.47 0.06
C VAL A 40 -15.17 -1.30 -1.15
N SER A 41 -14.60 -0.99 -2.32
CA SER A 41 -14.82 -1.76 -3.55
C SER A 41 -14.40 -3.22 -3.36
N LEU A 42 -13.22 -3.47 -2.81
CA LEU A 42 -12.72 -4.82 -2.51
C LEU A 42 -13.68 -5.60 -1.60
N LEU A 43 -14.19 -4.96 -0.54
CA LEU A 43 -15.15 -5.58 0.39
C LEU A 43 -16.48 -5.94 -0.29
N ILE A 44 -16.99 -5.08 -1.17
CA ILE A 44 -18.23 -5.35 -1.93
C ILE A 44 -18.02 -6.53 -2.90
N LEU A 45 -16.92 -6.52 -3.66
CA LEU A 45 -16.59 -7.61 -4.59
C LEU A 45 -16.32 -8.93 -3.86
N SER A 46 -15.69 -8.88 -2.68
CA SER A 46 -15.42 -10.07 -1.86
C SER A 46 -16.70 -10.76 -1.40
N LYS A 47 -17.79 -10.01 -1.12
CA LYS A 47 -19.08 -10.59 -0.74
C LYS A 47 -19.82 -11.23 -1.91
N SER A 48 -19.55 -10.80 -3.13
CA SER A 48 -20.28 -11.21 -4.33
C SER A 48 -19.77 -12.53 -4.94
N SER A 49 -18.92 -13.30 -4.23
CA SER A 49 -18.26 -14.55 -4.66
C SER A 49 -17.49 -14.52 -5.99
N LYS A 50 -17.34 -13.35 -6.63
CA LYS A 50 -16.64 -13.16 -7.91
C LYS A 50 -15.13 -12.95 -7.74
N LEU A 51 -14.67 -12.69 -6.52
CA LEU A 51 -13.29 -12.35 -6.23
C LEU A 51 -12.50 -13.59 -5.78
N ASP A 52 -11.51 -13.97 -6.58
CA ASP A 52 -10.54 -15.00 -6.21
C ASP A 52 -9.42 -14.37 -5.37
N LEU A 53 -9.57 -14.43 -4.05
CA LEU A 53 -8.60 -13.87 -3.09
C LEU A 53 -7.19 -14.47 -3.25
N LYS A 54 -7.07 -15.71 -3.75
CA LYS A 54 -5.76 -16.32 -4.01
C LYS A 54 -5.04 -15.59 -5.13
N LYS A 55 -5.75 -15.30 -6.24
CA LYS A 55 -5.19 -14.53 -7.36
C LYS A 55 -4.79 -13.13 -6.92
N VAL A 56 -5.63 -12.47 -6.11
CA VAL A 56 -5.29 -11.17 -5.52
C VAL A 56 -4.01 -11.27 -4.69
N GLY A 57 -3.89 -12.26 -3.81
CA GLY A 57 -2.70 -12.47 -2.99
C GLY A 57 -1.43 -12.72 -3.81
N ILE A 58 -1.53 -13.55 -4.85
CA ILE A 58 -0.41 -13.81 -5.78
C ILE A 58 0.01 -12.52 -6.50
N SER A 59 -0.95 -11.74 -7.00
CA SER A 59 -0.65 -10.45 -7.64
C SER A 59 0.06 -9.49 -6.69
N LEU A 60 -0.35 -9.43 -5.41
CA LEU A 60 0.33 -8.60 -4.39
C LEU A 60 1.76 -9.09 -4.11
N LEU A 61 2.01 -10.41 -4.11
CA LEU A 61 3.35 -10.97 -3.93
C LEU A 61 4.25 -10.65 -5.13
N ILE A 62 3.75 -10.82 -6.36
CA ILE A 62 4.48 -10.45 -7.59
C ILE A 62 4.80 -8.95 -7.58
N PHE A 63 3.81 -8.12 -7.24
CA PHE A 63 3.99 -6.67 -7.15
C PHE A 63 5.03 -6.30 -6.09
N SER A 64 4.99 -6.94 -4.93
CA SER A 64 5.98 -6.74 -3.87
C SER A 64 7.39 -7.10 -4.33
N ALA A 65 7.55 -8.19 -5.09
CA ALA A 65 8.84 -8.58 -5.66
C ALA A 65 9.39 -7.51 -6.63
N ILE A 66 8.54 -6.95 -7.49
CA ILE A 66 8.91 -5.84 -8.38
C ILE A 66 9.33 -4.59 -7.57
N LEU A 67 8.60 -4.27 -6.50
CA LEU A 67 8.95 -3.14 -5.63
C LEU A 67 10.26 -3.37 -4.88
N ILE A 68 10.56 -4.60 -4.45
CA ILE A 68 11.85 -4.96 -3.85
C ILE A 68 12.99 -4.67 -4.83
N ILE A 69 12.86 -5.05 -6.09
CA ILE A 69 13.87 -4.73 -7.13
C ILE A 69 14.00 -3.21 -7.29
N SER A 70 12.89 -2.48 -7.20
CA SER A 70 12.90 -1.01 -7.31
C SER A 70 13.65 -0.32 -6.16
N THR A 71 13.92 -1.00 -5.05
CA THR A 71 14.70 -0.43 -3.93
C THR A 71 16.14 -0.11 -4.33
N PHE A 72 16.72 -0.82 -5.31
CA PHE A 72 18.07 -0.54 -5.82
C PHE A 72 18.17 0.82 -6.52
N SER A 73 17.05 1.31 -7.07
CA SER A 73 16.95 2.62 -7.73
C SER A 73 16.06 3.59 -6.95
N PHE A 74 16.03 3.47 -5.60
CA PHE A 74 15.12 4.26 -4.77
C PHE A 74 15.27 5.77 -4.95
N LEU A 75 16.50 6.28 -5.14
CA LEU A 75 16.72 7.71 -5.38
C LEU A 75 16.02 8.20 -6.65
N GLU A 76 16.15 7.44 -7.75
CA GLU A 76 15.50 7.79 -9.02
C GLU A 76 13.97 7.71 -8.89
N LEU A 77 13.46 6.69 -8.19
CA LEU A 77 12.03 6.56 -7.91
C LEU A 77 11.51 7.71 -7.06
N PHE A 78 12.26 8.12 -6.02
CA PHE A 78 11.93 9.25 -5.16
C PHE A 78 11.88 10.55 -5.99
N THR A 79 12.85 10.79 -6.86
CA THR A 79 12.86 11.97 -7.74
C THR A 79 11.68 11.95 -8.72
N LYS A 80 11.43 10.82 -9.40
CA LYS A 80 10.30 10.69 -10.33
C LYS A 80 8.95 10.85 -9.64
N PHE A 81 8.81 10.32 -8.42
CA PHE A 81 7.63 10.57 -7.59
C PHE A 81 7.42 12.06 -7.38
N HIS A 82 8.49 12.80 -7.05
CA HIS A 82 8.34 14.24 -6.82
C HIS A 82 7.96 14.99 -8.10
N LEU A 83 8.59 14.66 -9.23
CA LEU A 83 8.27 15.25 -10.53
C LEU A 83 6.83 14.95 -11.00
N LEU A 84 6.27 13.80 -10.60
CA LEU A 84 4.91 13.40 -10.99
C LEU A 84 3.84 14.11 -10.16
N PHE A 85 4.07 14.28 -8.85
CA PHE A 85 3.05 14.77 -7.92
C PHE A 85 3.22 16.22 -7.50
N PHE A 86 4.41 16.80 -7.67
CA PHE A 86 4.69 18.20 -7.35
C PHE A 86 5.13 18.94 -8.62
N ASN A 87 4.30 19.90 -9.03
CA ASN A 87 4.59 20.76 -10.18
C ASN A 87 5.52 21.95 -9.81
N SER A 88 5.78 22.14 -8.52
CA SER A 88 6.61 23.23 -8.00
C SER A 88 8.02 22.73 -7.69
N ILE A 89 9.00 23.65 -7.64
CA ILE A 89 10.36 23.35 -7.16
C ILE A 89 10.44 23.25 -5.63
N ASN A 90 9.33 23.33 -4.91
CA ASN A 90 9.32 23.43 -3.45
C ASN A 90 9.84 22.17 -2.75
N TRP A 91 9.89 21.03 -3.45
CA TRP A 91 10.49 19.80 -2.95
C TRP A 91 12.03 19.80 -2.99
N LEU A 92 12.65 20.72 -3.75
CA LEU A 92 14.09 20.94 -3.76
C LEU A 92 14.46 21.88 -2.61
N LEU A 93 14.71 21.29 -1.45
CA LEU A 93 15.04 22.03 -0.24
C LEU A 93 16.56 22.20 -0.08
N PRO A 94 17.01 23.29 0.56
CA PRO A 94 18.42 23.46 0.92
C PRO A 94 18.91 22.31 1.82
N GLU A 95 20.17 21.90 1.71
CA GLU A 95 20.72 20.79 2.52
C GLU A 95 20.63 21.03 4.04
N ASN A 96 20.69 22.29 4.47
CA ASN A 96 20.54 22.70 5.86
C ASN A 96 19.06 22.87 6.31
N SER A 97 18.10 22.51 5.45
CA SER A 97 16.67 22.49 5.77
C SER A 97 16.39 21.66 7.03
N ILE A 98 15.60 22.21 7.93
CA ILE A 98 15.13 21.49 9.13
C ILE A 98 14.29 20.30 8.69
N LEU A 99 13.51 20.45 7.62
CA LEU A 99 12.66 19.39 7.09
C LEU A 99 13.49 18.19 6.58
N ILE A 100 14.58 18.42 5.84
CA ILE A 100 15.50 17.34 5.42
C ILE A 100 16.17 16.68 6.62
N GLN A 101 16.61 17.46 7.61
CA GLN A 101 17.24 16.91 8.82
C GLN A 101 16.27 16.06 9.64
N THR A 102 14.99 16.46 9.68
CA THR A 102 13.93 15.73 10.40
C THR A 102 13.50 14.47 9.66
N TYR A 103 13.40 14.55 8.33
CA TYR A 103 12.98 13.46 7.46
C TYR A 103 14.01 13.22 6.35
N PRO A 104 15.17 12.61 6.68
CA PRO A 104 16.21 12.37 5.70
C PRO A 104 15.75 11.34 4.65
N LEU A 105 16.42 11.29 3.50
CA LEU A 105 16.10 10.32 2.44
C LEU A 105 16.03 8.87 2.96
N SER A 106 16.91 8.51 3.92
CA SER A 106 16.94 7.19 4.54
C SER A 106 15.68 6.87 5.35
N TYR A 107 14.99 7.88 5.90
CA TYR A 107 13.69 7.71 6.54
C TYR A 107 12.65 7.24 5.52
N PHE A 108 12.57 7.88 4.36
CA PHE A 108 11.64 7.50 3.30
C PHE A 108 11.96 6.13 2.70
N ALA A 109 13.24 5.78 2.55
CA ALA A 109 13.64 4.44 2.11
C ALA A 109 13.15 3.35 3.08
N LYS A 110 13.24 3.58 4.41
CA LYS A 110 12.71 2.67 5.42
C LYS A 110 11.20 2.55 5.36
N ILE A 111 10.49 3.66 5.19
CA ILE A 111 9.03 3.65 5.01
C ILE A 111 8.64 2.88 3.73
N PHE A 112 9.37 3.06 2.63
CA PHE A 112 9.13 2.33 1.39
C PHE A 112 9.28 0.81 1.59
N ILE A 113 10.35 0.36 2.27
CA ILE A 113 10.55 -1.05 2.61
C ILE A 113 9.44 -1.57 3.55
N LEU A 114 9.00 -0.77 4.52
CA LEU A 114 7.89 -1.11 5.40
C LEU A 114 6.59 -1.33 4.62
N ILE A 115 6.28 -0.44 3.67
CA ILE A 115 5.09 -0.58 2.81
C ILE A 115 5.16 -1.86 1.98
N ILE A 116 6.30 -2.15 1.35
CA ILE A 116 6.53 -3.40 0.61
C ILE A 116 6.28 -4.62 1.51
N THR A 117 6.81 -4.58 2.74
CA THR A 117 6.66 -5.67 3.71
C THR A 117 5.20 -5.90 4.07
N ILE A 118 4.44 -4.83 4.32
CA ILE A 118 3.00 -4.91 4.62
C ILE A 118 2.23 -5.51 3.42
N ILE A 119 2.51 -5.06 2.20
CA ILE A 119 1.86 -5.59 0.98
C ILE A 119 2.17 -7.08 0.82
N ALA A 120 3.42 -7.49 1.01
CA ALA A 120 3.84 -8.89 0.92
C ALA A 120 3.16 -9.76 2.00
N CYS A 121 3.05 -9.27 3.24
CA CYS A 121 2.35 -9.96 4.32
C CYS A 121 0.86 -10.15 4.00
N ILE A 122 0.18 -9.09 3.54
CA ILE A 122 -1.23 -9.17 3.12
C ILE A 122 -1.38 -10.17 1.97
N GLY A 123 -0.51 -10.11 0.96
CA GLY A 123 -0.49 -11.07 -0.16
C GLY A 123 -0.37 -12.51 0.31
N ALA A 124 0.56 -12.79 1.21
CA ALA A 124 0.77 -14.11 1.79
C ALA A 124 -0.44 -14.62 2.58
N ILE A 125 -1.11 -13.76 3.36
CA ILE A 125 -2.33 -14.10 4.11
C ILE A 125 -3.46 -14.46 3.13
N LEU A 126 -3.71 -13.63 2.13
CA LEU A 126 -4.79 -13.85 1.15
C LEU A 126 -4.58 -15.13 0.33
N THR A 127 -3.34 -15.46 -0.01
CA THR A 127 -3.03 -16.73 -0.70
C THR A 127 -3.28 -17.96 0.19
N LYS A 128 -3.06 -17.86 1.52
CA LYS A 128 -3.28 -18.96 2.48
C LYS A 128 -4.75 -19.20 2.81
N GLU A 129 -5.54 -18.16 3.04
CA GLU A 129 -6.95 -18.27 3.46
C GLU A 129 -7.85 -18.92 2.38
N SER A 130 -7.52 -18.74 1.10
CA SER A 130 -8.24 -19.41 0.00
C SER A 130 -8.05 -20.94 -0.04
N LEU A 131 -7.00 -21.48 0.60
CA LEU A 131 -6.77 -22.93 0.67
C LEU A 131 -7.72 -23.61 1.67
N LYS A 132 -8.12 -22.95 2.75
CA LYS A 132 -9.04 -23.50 3.76
C LYS A 132 -10.48 -23.61 3.25
N THR A 133 -10.94 -22.63 2.48
CA THR A 133 -12.31 -22.59 1.95
C THR A 133 -12.58 -23.66 0.89
N LYS A 134 -11.54 -24.15 0.19
CA LYS A 134 -11.70 -25.20 -0.83
C LYS A 134 -11.68 -26.63 -0.27
N VAL A 135 -11.18 -26.82 0.96
CA VAL A 135 -11.04 -28.14 1.62
C VAL A 135 -12.33 -28.57 2.35
N THR A 136 -13.29 -27.67 2.55
CA THR A 136 -14.57 -27.93 3.25
C THR A 136 -15.74 -28.17 2.29
N LEU A 137 -15.54 -28.97 1.23
CA LEU A 137 -16.67 -29.57 0.52
C LEU A 137 -16.97 -30.93 1.16
N PRO A 138 -18.16 -31.16 1.75
CA PRO A 138 -18.54 -32.46 2.24
C PRO A 138 -18.56 -33.46 1.08
N ASN A 139 -17.79 -34.54 1.23
CA ASN A 139 -17.78 -35.71 0.38
C ASN A 139 -19.18 -36.35 0.39
N ASN A 140 -20.05 -35.97 -0.55
CA ASN A 140 -21.32 -36.66 -0.77
C ASN A 140 -21.07 -37.94 -1.58
N ASN A 141 -20.38 -38.90 -0.97
CA ASN A 141 -20.43 -40.29 -1.39
C ASN A 141 -21.66 -40.94 -0.75
N GLY A 142 -22.83 -40.54 -1.23
CA GLY A 142 -24.13 -41.14 -0.94
C GLY A 142 -24.57 -42.01 -2.12
N THR A 143 -24.11 -43.25 -2.09
CA THR A 143 -24.64 -44.38 -2.86
C THR A 143 -26.18 -44.39 -2.93
N ASN A 144 -26.76 -44.52 -4.13
CA ASN A 144 -27.80 -45.54 -4.26
C ASN A 144 -27.77 -46.23 -5.62
N LYS A 145 -27.65 -47.54 -5.51
CA LYS A 145 -27.57 -48.53 -6.57
C LYS A 145 -28.89 -48.54 -7.34
N LYS A 146 -28.73 -48.54 -8.65
CA LYS A 146 -29.59 -49.21 -9.62
C LYS A 146 -30.23 -50.48 -9.02
N LYS A 147 -31.55 -50.54 -8.93
CA LYS A 147 -32.32 -51.79 -8.89
C LYS A 147 -33.35 -51.72 -10.00
N ASP A 148 -32.93 -52.23 -11.14
CA ASP A 148 -33.82 -52.88 -12.11
C ASP A 148 -34.41 -54.10 -11.39
N THR A 149 -35.73 -54.19 -11.22
CA THR A 149 -36.51 -55.44 -11.31
C THR A 149 -38.01 -55.15 -11.25
N LEU A 150 -38.67 -55.58 -12.35
CA LEU A 150 -40.08 -55.90 -12.59
C LEU A 150 -41.08 -54.75 -12.72
#